data_AF-A0A9D7G1R6-F1
#
_entry.id   AF-A0A9D7G1R6-F1
#
_cell.length_a   1.000
_cell.length_b   1.000
_cell.length_c   1.000
_cell.angle_alpha   90.00
_cell.angle_beta   90.00
_cell.angle_gamma   90.00
#
_symmetry.space_group_name_H-M   'P 1'
#
loop_
_entity.id
_entity.type
_entity.pdbx_description
1 polymer ?
#
loop_
_entity_poly.entity_id
_entity_poly.type
_entity_poly.pdbx_seq_one_letter_code
_entity_poly.pdbx_strand_id
1 'polypeptide(L)'
;MRARPADCSGDLTPPERIGALCAGSAVALGREEPQQAAQLFEGAVKLVHSGVPDSAIYHRPMAVAANNLAGALCDLVGRSPAQNALMLRAAQISRTYWDKAGTWLEAERAEYMLAKVNLAAGQLEQARPHAVACLSICQANQAPDFELFFAHEMLAKAARARNDTQELDRELAHAVAANTRLSVDDQAACKGDLDGLMTPT
;
A
#
# COMPACT_ATOMS: atom_id res chain seq x y z
N MET A 1 -24.89 37.32 -17.85
CA MET A 1 -24.39 37.19 -16.45
C MET A 1 -24.39 35.69 -16.13
N ARG A 2 -23.25 34.99 -16.28
CA ARG A 2 -23.16 33.57 -15.92
C ARG A 2 -23.01 33.49 -14.40
N ALA A 3 -23.92 32.78 -13.74
CA ALA A 3 -23.82 32.50 -12.32
C ALA A 3 -22.48 31.80 -12.05
N ARG A 4 -21.73 32.25 -11.02
CA ARG A 4 -20.62 31.47 -10.50
C ARG A 4 -21.18 30.11 -10.05
N PRO A 5 -20.52 28.98 -10.36
CA PRO A 5 -20.89 27.72 -9.73
C PRO A 5 -20.82 27.92 -8.21
N ALA A 6 -21.87 27.49 -7.51
CA ALA A 6 -21.89 27.50 -6.05
C ALA A 6 -20.65 26.73 -5.57
N ASP A 7 -19.86 27.37 -4.70
CA ASP A 7 -18.72 26.73 -4.07
C ASP A 7 -19.23 25.75 -3.01
N CYS A 8 -19.55 24.52 -3.43
CA CYS A 8 -20.09 23.49 -2.56
C CYS A 8 -19.10 23.06 -1.45
N SER A 9 -17.86 23.58 -1.43
CA SER A 9 -16.88 23.26 -0.39
C SER A 9 -17.19 23.90 0.97
N GLY A 10 -18.03 24.95 0.98
CA GLY A 10 -18.50 25.61 2.21
C GLY A 10 -19.43 24.77 3.07
N ASP A 11 -20.16 23.82 2.47
CA ASP A 11 -21.23 23.06 3.13
C ASP A 11 -20.76 21.73 3.75
N LEU A 12 -19.53 21.30 3.45
CA LEU A 12 -18.99 20.06 4.02
C LEU A 12 -18.59 20.25 5.49
N THR A 13 -18.91 19.27 6.33
CA THR A 13 -18.33 19.19 7.67
C THR A 13 -16.81 18.93 7.58
N PRO A 14 -16.03 19.23 8.64
CA PRO A 14 -14.59 18.96 8.61
C PRO A 14 -14.22 17.49 8.28
N PRO A 15 -14.89 16.45 8.82
CA PRO A 15 -14.68 15.06 8.40
C PRO A 15 -14.99 14.79 6.92
N GLU A 16 -16.06 15.38 6.38
CA GLU A 16 -16.41 15.22 4.96
C GLU A 16 -15.40 15.91 4.03
N ARG A 17 -14.80 17.04 4.45
CA ARG A 17 -13.69 17.66 3.71
C ARG A 17 -12.48 16.74 3.61
N ILE A 18 -12.15 16.00 4.67
CA ILE A 18 -11.08 14.98 4.62
C ILE A 18 -11.44 13.91 3.59
N GLY A 19 -12.66 13.37 3.65
CA GLY A 19 -13.14 12.39 2.68
C GLY A 19 -13.07 12.89 1.23
N ALA A 20 -13.46 14.14 0.99
CA ALA A 20 -13.40 14.77 -0.34
C ALA A 20 -11.96 14.92 -0.85
N LEU A 21 -11.01 15.30 0.02
CA LEU A 21 -9.59 15.37 -0.33
C LEU A 21 -9.01 13.99 -0.67
N CYS A 22 -9.36 12.96 0.10
CA CYS A 22 -8.98 11.57 -0.21
C CYS A 22 -9.53 11.11 -1.55
N ALA A 23 -10.80 11.39 -1.85
CA ALA A 23 -11.41 11.07 -3.14
C ALA A 23 -10.72 11.82 -4.29
N GLY A 24 -10.43 13.12 -4.10
CA GLY A 24 -9.68 13.92 -5.06
C GLY A 24 -8.28 13.35 -5.33
N SER A 25 -7.59 12.87 -4.29
CA SER A 25 -6.29 12.21 -4.44
C SER A 25 -6.39 10.97 -5.33
N ALA A 26 -7.42 10.14 -5.15
CA ALA A 26 -7.62 8.96 -5.99
C ALA A 26 -7.92 9.34 -7.45
N VAL A 27 -8.73 10.37 -7.69
CA VAL A 27 -9.01 10.88 -9.04
C VAL A 27 -7.73 11.40 -9.72
N ALA A 28 -6.89 12.14 -8.99
CA ALA A 28 -5.61 12.63 -9.51
C ALA A 28 -4.66 11.48 -9.89
N LEU A 29 -4.58 10.42 -9.08
CA LEU A 29 -3.81 9.22 -9.45
C LEU A 29 -4.36 8.55 -10.71
N GLY A 30 -5.68 8.44 -10.85
CA GLY A 30 -6.32 7.90 -12.06
C GLY A 30 -6.09 8.75 -13.33
N ARG A 31 -5.60 9.98 -13.18
CA ARG A 31 -5.20 10.88 -14.27
C ARG A 31 -3.68 10.95 -14.45
N GLU A 32 -2.92 10.10 -13.76
CA GLU A 32 -1.46 10.11 -13.77
C GLU A 32 -0.86 11.43 -13.27
N GLU A 33 -1.51 12.08 -12.29
CA GLU A 33 -1.08 13.34 -11.66
C GLU A 33 -0.59 13.09 -10.21
N PRO A 34 0.55 12.41 -9.99
CA PRO A 34 0.98 12.01 -8.65
C PRO A 34 1.32 13.18 -7.72
N GLN A 35 1.76 14.32 -8.28
CA GLN A 35 2.01 15.53 -7.48
C GLN A 35 0.70 16.13 -6.95
N GLN A 36 -0.34 16.17 -7.77
CA GLN A 36 -1.66 16.67 -7.36
C GLN A 36 -2.29 15.73 -6.32
N ALA A 37 -2.15 14.42 -6.52
CA ALA A 37 -2.58 13.43 -5.55
C ALA A 37 -1.90 13.62 -4.19
N ALA A 38 -0.57 13.78 -4.19
CA ALA A 38 0.20 14.06 -2.98
C ALA A 38 -0.30 15.32 -2.25
N GLN A 39 -0.53 16.42 -2.97
CA GLN A 39 -1.02 17.66 -2.36
C GLN A 39 -2.40 17.49 -1.70
N LEU A 40 -3.32 16.79 -2.37
CA LEU A 40 -4.67 16.53 -1.85
C LEU A 40 -4.60 15.64 -0.60
N PHE A 41 -3.81 14.57 -0.65
CA PHE A 41 -3.58 13.69 0.48
C PHE A 41 -2.95 14.43 1.67
N GLU A 42 -1.91 15.23 1.45
CA GLU A 42 -1.29 16.04 2.51
C GLU A 42 -2.26 17.07 3.11
N GLY A 43 -3.18 17.60 2.29
CA GLY A 43 -4.31 18.41 2.77
C GLY A 43 -5.22 17.66 3.74
N ALA A 44 -5.58 16.40 3.41
CA ALA A 44 -6.39 15.54 4.26
C ALA A 44 -5.68 15.26 5.59
N VAL A 45 -4.39 14.92 5.52
CA VAL A 45 -3.53 14.67 6.67
C VAL A 45 -3.41 15.91 7.55
N LYS A 46 -3.26 17.11 6.96
CA LYS A 46 -3.21 18.37 7.71
C LYS A 46 -4.50 18.65 8.49
N LEU A 47 -5.66 18.36 7.91
CA LEU A 47 -6.94 18.50 8.61
C LEU A 47 -7.03 17.56 9.82
N VAL A 48 -6.61 16.29 9.68
CA VAL A 48 -6.54 15.37 10.82
C VAL A 48 -5.64 15.94 11.93
N HIS A 49 -4.44 16.40 11.58
CA HIS A 49 -3.50 16.99 12.56
C HIS A 49 -4.01 18.29 13.19
N SER A 50 -4.94 18.99 12.54
CA SER A 50 -5.57 20.21 13.09
C SER A 50 -6.60 19.93 14.19
N GLY A 51 -6.86 18.65 14.50
CA GLY A 51 -7.78 18.25 15.56
C GLY A 51 -9.22 18.04 15.09
N VAL A 52 -9.43 17.77 13.79
CA VAL A 52 -10.74 17.29 13.32
C VAL A 52 -11.10 16.01 14.08
N PRO A 53 -12.31 15.91 14.67
CA PRO A 53 -12.71 14.74 15.44
C PRO A 53 -12.57 13.44 14.65
N ASP A 54 -12.05 12.40 15.30
CA ASP A 54 -11.95 11.08 14.69
C ASP A 54 -13.34 10.58 14.27
N SER A 55 -13.48 10.17 13.01
CA SER A 55 -14.77 9.82 12.43
C SER A 55 -14.65 8.76 11.35
N ALA A 56 -15.53 7.76 11.44
CA ALA A 56 -15.63 6.68 10.45
C ALA A 56 -15.87 7.20 9.02
N ILE A 57 -16.40 8.41 8.86
CA ILE A 57 -16.64 9.08 7.56
C ILE A 57 -15.40 9.06 6.67
N TYR A 58 -14.21 9.29 7.24
CA TYR A 58 -12.98 9.38 6.47
C TYR A 58 -11.99 8.24 6.71
N HIS A 59 -12.27 7.27 7.59
CA HIS A 59 -11.32 6.20 7.88
C HIS A 59 -10.97 5.37 6.64
N ARG A 60 -11.97 4.81 5.95
CA ARG A 60 -11.74 4.06 4.71
C ARG A 60 -11.20 4.94 3.58
N PRO A 61 -11.76 6.14 3.31
CA PRO A 61 -11.17 7.07 2.33
C PRO A 61 -9.69 7.35 2.58
N MET A 62 -9.29 7.58 3.83
CA MET A 62 -7.91 7.85 4.20
C MET A 62 -7.02 6.62 3.97
N ALA A 63 -7.47 5.44 4.37
CA ALA A 63 -6.72 4.19 4.15
C ALA A 63 -6.46 3.94 2.65
N VAL A 64 -7.51 4.05 1.83
CA VAL A 64 -7.43 3.85 0.37
C VAL A 64 -6.52 4.89 -0.29
N ALA A 65 -6.72 6.18 0.01
CA ALA A 65 -5.92 7.24 -0.58
C ALA A 65 -4.44 7.10 -0.22
N ALA A 66 -4.15 6.78 1.05
CA ALA A 66 -2.78 6.56 1.53
C ALA A 66 -2.13 5.35 0.86
N ASN A 67 -2.84 4.22 0.76
CA ASN A 67 -2.33 3.01 0.11
C ASN A 67 -2.00 3.24 -1.37
N ASN A 68 -2.94 3.85 -2.09
CA ASN A 68 -2.79 4.10 -3.52
C ASN A 68 -1.66 5.09 -3.79
N LEU A 69 -1.53 6.14 -2.97
CA LEU A 69 -0.43 7.09 -3.09
C LEU A 69 0.92 6.43 -2.80
N ALA A 70 1.01 5.58 -1.76
CA ALA A 70 2.23 4.84 -1.45
C ALA A 70 2.65 3.95 -2.63
N GLY A 71 1.71 3.19 -3.22
CA GLY A 71 1.95 2.38 -4.42
C GLY A 71 2.41 3.21 -5.61
N ALA A 72 1.68 4.26 -5.96
CA ALA A 72 2.01 5.13 -7.08
C ALA A 72 3.39 5.78 -6.95
N LEU A 73 3.76 6.24 -5.74
CA LEU A 73 5.11 6.76 -5.48
C LEU A 73 6.17 5.65 -5.57
N CYS A 74 5.87 4.46 -5.07
CA CYS A 74 6.77 3.30 -5.11
C CYS A 74 7.12 2.88 -6.55
N ASP A 75 6.20 3.07 -7.50
CA ASP A 75 6.40 2.71 -8.89
C ASP A 75 7.14 3.81 -9.69
N LEU A 76 7.33 5.02 -9.12
CA LEU A 76 8.11 6.08 -9.77
C LEU A 76 9.61 5.75 -9.85
N VAL A 77 10.20 5.95 -11.02
CA VAL A 77 11.66 5.93 -11.21
C VAL A 77 12.25 7.27 -10.78
N GLY A 78 13.38 7.26 -10.06
CA GLY A 78 14.09 8.48 -9.68
C GLY A 78 13.39 9.34 -8.62
N ARG A 79 12.68 8.71 -7.66
CA ARG A 79 12.06 9.40 -6.51
C ARG A 79 13.05 10.36 -5.84
N SER A 80 12.61 11.59 -5.62
CA SER A 80 13.28 12.54 -4.73
C SER A 80 13.21 12.09 -3.27
N PRO A 81 14.09 12.61 -2.38
CA PRO A 81 14.01 12.31 -0.95
C PRO A 81 12.66 12.65 -0.32
N ALA A 82 12.02 13.75 -0.77
CA ALA A 82 10.70 14.15 -0.29
C ALA A 82 9.61 13.15 -0.71
N GLN A 83 9.64 12.67 -1.96
CA GLN A 83 8.73 11.63 -2.44
C GLN A 83 8.95 10.31 -1.70
N ASN A 84 10.20 9.95 -1.41
CA ASN A 84 10.53 8.74 -0.65
C ASN A 84 9.99 8.82 0.79
N ALA A 85 10.14 9.96 1.45
CA ALA A 85 9.58 10.19 2.78
C ALA A 85 8.03 10.17 2.78
N LEU A 86 7.40 10.76 1.76
CA LEU A 86 5.94 10.74 1.62
C LEU A 86 5.41 9.32 1.37
N MET A 87 6.09 8.52 0.54
CA MET A 87 5.75 7.12 0.26
C MET A 87 5.70 6.29 1.56
N LEU A 88 6.77 6.34 2.35
CA LEU A 88 6.85 5.63 3.64
C LEU A 88 5.75 6.08 4.61
N ARG A 89 5.56 7.40 4.73
CA ARG A 89 4.51 7.97 5.60
C ARG A 89 3.10 7.57 5.13
N ALA A 90 2.84 7.55 3.83
CA ALA A 90 1.55 7.15 3.29
C ALA A 90 1.27 5.67 3.57
N ALA A 91 2.25 4.77 3.44
CA ALA A 91 2.09 3.36 3.80
C ALA A 91 1.76 3.18 5.29
N GLN A 92 2.43 3.93 6.18
CA GLN A 92 2.15 3.88 7.62
C GLN A 92 0.75 4.40 7.98
N ILE A 93 0.32 5.48 7.31
CA ILE A 93 -1.04 6.02 7.46
C ILE A 93 -2.07 5.00 6.96
N SER A 94 -1.85 4.39 5.80
CA SER A 94 -2.69 3.31 5.26
C SER A 94 -2.91 2.21 6.29
N ARG A 95 -1.82 1.68 6.86
CA ARG A 95 -1.89 0.63 7.89
C ARG A 95 -2.72 1.05 9.10
N THR A 96 -2.50 2.27 9.60
CA THR A 96 -3.21 2.81 10.77
C THR A 96 -4.72 2.96 10.51
N TYR A 97 -5.12 3.37 9.30
CA TYR A 97 -6.54 3.54 8.98
C TYR A 97 -7.21 2.23 8.56
N TRP A 98 -6.46 1.24 8.07
CA TRP A 98 -6.99 -0.10 7.89
C TRP A 98 -7.30 -0.81 9.21
N ASP A 99 -6.58 -0.52 10.30
CA ASP A 99 -7.00 -0.99 11.65
C ASP A 99 -8.38 -0.45 12.07
N LYS A 100 -8.78 0.71 11.53
CA LYS A 100 -10.04 1.37 11.88
C LYS A 100 -11.21 0.95 10.99
N ALA A 101 -10.95 0.67 9.71
CA ALA A 101 -12.00 0.50 8.70
C ALA A 101 -11.88 -0.75 7.82
N GLY A 102 -10.81 -1.52 8.00
CA GLY A 102 -10.53 -2.74 7.24
C GLY A 102 -10.87 -4.00 8.01
N THR A 103 -10.59 -5.10 7.34
CA THR A 103 -10.58 -6.46 7.90
C THR A 103 -9.14 -6.98 7.94
N TRP A 104 -8.97 -8.26 8.26
CA TRP A 104 -7.66 -8.91 8.15
C TRP A 104 -7.05 -8.78 6.74
N LEU A 105 -7.89 -8.75 5.70
CA LEU A 105 -7.44 -8.68 4.31
C LEU A 105 -6.77 -7.35 4.00
N GLU A 106 -7.37 -6.23 4.41
CA GLU A 106 -6.72 -4.94 4.22
C GLU A 106 -5.50 -4.74 5.14
N ALA A 107 -5.49 -5.39 6.31
CA ALA A 107 -4.34 -5.37 7.19
C ALA A 107 -3.12 -6.10 6.59
N GLU A 108 -3.29 -7.30 6.02
CA GLU A 108 -2.17 -8.00 5.38
C GLU A 108 -1.62 -7.22 4.17
N ARG A 109 -2.49 -6.61 3.37
CA ARG A 109 -2.09 -5.83 2.18
C ARG A 109 -1.32 -4.57 2.58
N ALA A 110 -1.67 -3.98 3.72
CA ALA A 110 -0.95 -2.84 4.26
C ALA A 110 0.44 -3.23 4.76
N GLU A 111 0.60 -4.40 5.39
CA GLU A 111 1.91 -4.94 5.76
C GLU A 111 2.75 -5.30 4.52
N TYR A 112 2.14 -5.89 3.48
CA TYR A 112 2.80 -6.10 2.19
C TYR A 112 3.31 -4.76 1.60
N MET A 113 2.46 -3.74 1.58
CA MET A 113 2.84 -2.41 1.09
C MET A 113 3.97 -1.80 1.91
N LEU A 114 3.93 -1.91 3.24
CA LEU A 114 5.01 -1.45 4.13
C LEU A 114 6.33 -2.15 3.81
N ALA A 115 6.32 -3.48 3.63
CA ALA A 115 7.51 -4.22 3.20
C ALA A 115 8.02 -3.72 1.84
N LYS A 116 7.14 -3.60 0.84
CA LYS A 116 7.46 -3.13 -0.51
C LYS A 116 8.11 -1.74 -0.48
N VAL A 117 7.51 -0.76 0.20
CA VAL A 117 8.04 0.61 0.24
C VAL A 117 9.35 0.72 1.02
N ASN A 118 9.55 -0.09 2.06
CA ASN A 118 10.82 -0.13 2.79
C ASN A 118 11.95 -0.69 1.92
N LEU A 119 11.71 -1.75 1.15
CA LEU A 119 12.67 -2.25 0.16
C LEU A 119 12.98 -1.17 -0.89
N ALA A 120 11.95 -0.53 -1.43
CA ALA A 120 12.08 0.52 -2.44
C ALA A 120 12.83 1.77 -1.93
N ALA A 121 12.86 1.97 -0.61
CA ALA A 121 13.60 3.03 0.07
C ALA A 121 15.00 2.60 0.55
N GLY A 122 15.40 1.34 0.34
CA GLY A 122 16.66 0.79 0.84
C GLY A 122 16.70 0.51 2.35
N GLN A 123 15.54 0.52 3.02
CA GLN A 123 15.40 0.27 4.46
C GLN A 123 15.22 -1.25 4.72
N LEU A 124 16.24 -2.03 4.37
CA LEU A 124 16.16 -3.49 4.32
C LEU A 124 15.77 -4.13 5.66
N GLU A 125 16.34 -3.62 6.75
CA GLU A 125 16.05 -4.10 8.12
C GLU A 125 14.59 -3.88 8.52
N GLN A 126 13.94 -2.86 7.96
CA GLN A 126 12.54 -2.53 8.24
C GLN A 126 11.57 -3.33 7.38
N ALA A 127 11.98 -3.75 6.18
CA ALA A 127 11.09 -4.46 5.25
C ALA A 127 10.69 -5.84 5.75
N ARG A 128 11.65 -6.61 6.28
CA ARG A 128 11.43 -8.00 6.68
C ARG A 128 10.36 -8.16 7.77
N PRO A 129 10.37 -7.40 8.89
CA PRO A 129 9.32 -7.50 9.91
C PRO A 129 7.91 -7.34 9.35
N HIS A 130 7.70 -6.42 8.40
CA HIS A 130 6.41 -6.23 7.73
C HIS A 130 6.04 -7.41 6.83
N ALA A 131 7.00 -7.98 6.09
CA ALA A 131 6.75 -9.18 5.28
C ALA A 131 6.36 -10.39 6.15
N VAL A 132 7.00 -10.55 7.32
CA VAL A 132 6.64 -11.57 8.31
C VAL A 132 5.25 -11.32 8.88
N ALA A 133 4.91 -10.07 9.19
CA ALA A 133 3.59 -9.70 9.68
C ALA A 133 2.49 -10.01 8.65
N CYS A 134 2.72 -9.69 7.38
CA CYS A 134 1.84 -10.05 6.26
C CYS A 134 1.55 -11.56 6.24
N LEU A 135 2.60 -12.41 6.20
CA LEU A 135 2.42 -13.87 6.23
C LEU A 135 1.70 -14.35 7.50
N SER A 136 2.04 -13.78 8.66
CA SER A 136 1.42 -14.15 9.94
C SER A 136 -0.08 -13.87 9.95
N ILE A 137 -0.51 -12.73 9.39
CA ILE A 137 -1.93 -12.37 9.25
C ILE A 137 -2.62 -13.36 8.30
N CYS A 138 -2.00 -13.66 7.15
CA CYS A 138 -2.55 -14.64 6.19
C CYS A 138 -2.76 -16.02 6.84
N GLN A 139 -1.76 -16.52 7.58
CA GLN A 139 -1.85 -17.81 8.27
C GLN A 139 -2.91 -17.83 9.36
N ALA A 140 -2.97 -16.78 10.19
CA ALA A 140 -3.93 -16.66 11.28
C ALA A 140 -5.40 -16.65 10.78
N ASN A 141 -5.62 -16.21 9.54
CA ASN A 141 -6.96 -16.10 8.94
C ASN A 141 -7.24 -17.18 7.89
N GLN A 142 -6.38 -18.20 7.77
CA GLN A 142 -6.52 -19.26 6.76
C GLN A 142 -6.72 -18.69 5.35
N ALA A 143 -5.90 -17.69 5.01
CA ALA A 143 -6.04 -16.96 3.76
C ALA A 143 -5.94 -17.89 2.55
N PRO A 144 -6.61 -17.56 1.43
CA PRO A 144 -6.47 -18.27 0.17
C PRO A 144 -5.01 -18.30 -0.31
N ASP A 145 -4.73 -19.21 -1.25
CA ASP A 145 -3.38 -19.37 -1.81
C ASP A 145 -2.86 -18.10 -2.50
N PHE A 146 -3.75 -17.21 -2.96
CA PHE A 146 -3.35 -15.97 -3.63
C PHE A 146 -2.66 -15.00 -2.67
N GLU A 147 -3.27 -14.75 -1.51
CA GLU A 147 -2.65 -13.95 -0.45
C GLU A 147 -1.39 -14.63 0.12
N LEU A 148 -1.38 -15.95 0.26
CA LEU A 148 -0.19 -16.70 0.69
C LEU A 148 0.97 -16.59 -0.31
N PHE A 149 0.67 -16.61 -1.62
CA PHE A 149 1.67 -16.39 -2.66
C PHE A 149 2.38 -15.06 -2.45
N PHE A 150 1.63 -13.95 -2.36
CA PHE A 150 2.24 -12.61 -2.22
C PHE A 150 2.97 -12.42 -0.89
N ALA A 151 2.50 -13.06 0.19
CA ALA A 151 3.22 -13.02 1.47
C ALA A 151 4.60 -13.69 1.39
N HIS A 152 4.69 -14.89 0.79
CA HIS A 152 5.96 -15.59 0.58
C HIS A 152 6.85 -14.89 -0.47
N GLU A 153 6.24 -14.35 -1.52
CA GLU A 153 6.89 -13.54 -2.55
C GLU A 153 7.63 -12.34 -1.94
N MET A 154 6.96 -11.59 -1.05
CA MET A 154 7.57 -10.43 -0.39
C MET A 154 8.69 -10.83 0.57
N LEU A 155 8.55 -11.95 1.29
CA LEU A 155 9.63 -12.49 2.13
C LEU A 155 10.84 -12.90 1.29
N ALA A 156 10.62 -13.52 0.12
CA ALA A 156 11.68 -13.85 -0.82
C ALA A 156 12.38 -12.59 -1.36
N LYS A 157 11.63 -11.54 -1.74
CA LYS A 157 12.19 -10.22 -2.11
C LYS A 157 13.05 -9.63 -0.98
N ALA A 158 12.56 -9.66 0.25
CA ALA A 158 13.29 -9.16 1.41
C ALA A 158 14.54 -9.99 1.75
N ALA A 159 14.50 -11.31 1.57
CA ALA A 159 15.65 -12.20 1.74
C ALA A 159 16.73 -11.94 0.69
N ARG A 160 16.34 -11.81 -0.58
CA ARG A 160 17.26 -11.43 -1.66
C ARG A 160 17.97 -10.13 -1.37
N ALA A 161 17.23 -9.08 -0.99
CA ALA A 161 17.83 -7.77 -0.75
C ALA A 161 18.87 -7.80 0.39
N ARG A 162 18.71 -8.69 1.36
CA ARG A 162 19.66 -8.93 2.46
C ARG A 162 20.75 -9.96 2.15
N ASN A 163 20.76 -10.54 0.95
CA ASN A 163 21.64 -11.67 0.57
C ASN A 163 21.47 -12.93 1.44
N ASP A 164 20.26 -13.17 1.94
CA ASP A 164 19.91 -14.35 2.75
C ASP A 164 19.42 -15.47 1.82
N THR A 165 20.35 -16.27 1.30
CA THR A 165 20.05 -17.29 0.28
C THR A 165 19.19 -18.42 0.81
N GLN A 166 19.42 -18.84 2.06
CA GLN A 166 18.64 -19.91 2.69
C GLN A 166 17.17 -19.52 2.80
N GLU A 167 16.90 -18.29 3.24
CA GLU A 167 15.54 -17.82 3.33
C GLU A 167 14.92 -17.56 1.96
N LEU A 168 15.68 -17.00 1.02
CA LEU A 168 15.21 -16.84 -0.36
C LEU A 168 14.73 -18.17 -0.94
N ASP A 169 15.53 -19.24 -0.83
CA ASP A 169 15.17 -20.56 -1.36
C ASP A 169 13.92 -21.13 -0.68
N ARG A 170 13.81 -20.99 0.64
CA ARG A 170 12.64 -21.46 1.41
C ARG A 170 11.37 -20.74 0.97
N GLU A 171 11.40 -19.42 0.93
CA GLU A 171 10.22 -18.61 0.64
C GLU A 171 9.83 -18.70 -0.84
N LEU A 172 10.80 -18.82 -1.74
CA LEU A 172 10.53 -19.11 -3.15
C LEU A 172 9.83 -20.47 -3.32
N ALA A 173 10.27 -21.52 -2.62
CA ALA A 173 9.61 -22.81 -2.67
C ALA A 173 8.14 -22.73 -2.18
N HIS A 174 7.88 -21.95 -1.14
CA HIS A 174 6.52 -21.71 -0.66
C HIS A 174 5.67 -20.90 -1.66
N ALA A 175 6.21 -19.85 -2.26
CA ALA A 175 5.54 -19.07 -3.29
C ALA A 175 5.20 -19.95 -4.52
N VAL A 176 6.13 -20.77 -5.00
CA VAL A 176 5.88 -21.73 -6.09
C VAL A 176 4.76 -22.69 -5.72
N ALA A 177 4.80 -23.27 -4.51
CA ALA A 177 3.78 -24.21 -4.06
C ALA A 177 2.38 -23.56 -3.94
N ALA A 178 2.30 -22.30 -3.49
CA ALA A 178 1.04 -21.56 -3.48
C ALA A 178 0.55 -21.33 -4.91
N ASN A 179 1.43 -20.87 -5.81
CA ASN A 179 1.11 -20.61 -7.21
C ASN A 179 0.56 -21.85 -7.94
N THR A 180 1.07 -23.06 -7.67
CA THR A 180 0.56 -24.27 -8.34
C THR A 180 -0.86 -24.65 -7.95
N ARG A 181 -1.38 -24.13 -6.83
CA ARG A 181 -2.77 -24.34 -6.39
C ARG A 181 -3.74 -23.27 -6.88
N LEU A 182 -3.22 -22.20 -7.49
CA LEU A 182 -4.01 -21.12 -8.04
C LEU A 182 -4.72 -21.50 -9.34
N SER A 183 -5.75 -20.75 -9.68
CA SER A 183 -6.39 -20.80 -11.01
C SER A 183 -5.40 -20.37 -12.11
N VAL A 184 -5.69 -20.70 -13.37
CA VAL A 184 -4.83 -20.29 -14.51
C VAL A 184 -4.73 -18.76 -14.61
N ASP A 185 -5.84 -18.06 -14.36
CA ASP A 185 -5.89 -16.59 -14.43
C ASP A 185 -5.03 -15.97 -13.31
N ASP A 186 -5.10 -16.52 -12.09
CA ASP A 186 -4.29 -16.05 -10.97
C ASP A 186 -2.80 -16.39 -11.13
N GLN A 187 -2.47 -17.57 -11.69
CA GLN A 187 -1.09 -17.91 -12.06
C GLN A 187 -0.53 -16.92 -13.08
N ALA A 188 -1.34 -16.51 -14.07
CA ALA A 188 -0.94 -15.51 -15.04
C ALA A 188 -0.69 -14.15 -14.38
N ALA A 189 -1.50 -13.76 -13.38
CA ALA A 189 -1.29 -12.54 -12.60
C ALA A 189 0.00 -12.58 -11.76
N CYS A 190 0.37 -13.74 -11.22
CA CYS A 190 1.55 -13.93 -10.38
C CYS A 190 2.86 -14.11 -11.16
N LYS A 191 2.78 -14.35 -12.48
CA LYS A 191 3.93 -14.76 -13.30
C LYS A 191 5.09 -13.77 -13.26
N GLY A 192 4.81 -12.47 -13.36
CA GLY A 192 5.85 -11.45 -13.38
C GLY A 192 6.68 -11.42 -12.10
N ASP A 193 6.01 -11.49 -10.93
CA ASP A 193 6.67 -11.54 -9.63
C ASP A 193 7.48 -12.83 -9.47
N LEU A 194 6.92 -13.97 -9.87
CA LEU A 194 7.59 -15.26 -9.74
C LEU A 194 8.82 -15.38 -10.64
N ASP A 195 8.72 -14.98 -11.91
CA ASP A 195 9.87 -14.95 -12.84
C ASP A 195 10.98 -14.02 -12.32
N GLY A 196 10.57 -12.87 -11.75
CA GLY A 196 11.48 -11.93 -11.09
C GLY A 196 12.24 -12.57 -9.93
N LEU A 197 11.61 -13.48 -9.18
CA LEU A 197 12.26 -14.25 -8.12
C LEU A 197 13.14 -15.40 -8.63
N MET A 198 13.02 -15.85 -9.87
CA MET A 198 13.87 -16.93 -10.40
C MET A 198 15.12 -16.43 -11.13
N THR A 199 15.16 -15.15 -11.47
CA THR A 199 16.31 -14.55 -12.16
C THR A 199 17.45 -14.26 -11.17
N PRO A 200 18.69 -14.73 -11.42
CA PRO A 200 19.85 -14.36 -10.62
C PRO A 200 20.14 -12.86 -10.71
N THR A 201 20.59 -12.27 -9.60
CA THR A 201 21.01 -10.85 -9.51
C THR A 201 22.33 -10.60 -10.21
#